data_AF-A0A2E9ARK2-F1
#
_entry.id   AF-A0A2E9ARK2-F1
#
_cell.length_a   1.000
_cell.length_b   1.000
_cell.length_c   1.000
_cell.angle_alpha   90.00
_cell.angle_beta   90.00
_cell.angle_gamma   90.00
#
_symmetry.space_group_name_H-M   'P 1'
#
loop_
_entity.id
_entity.type
_entity.pdbx_description
1 polymer ?
#
loop_
_entity_poly.entity_id
_entity_poly.type
_entity_poly.pdbx_seq_one_letter_code
_entity_poly.pdbx_strand_id
1 'polypeptide(L)'
;MHEATMGGVSDIEQFQRWLQAQLAMSENIEDPSERERVEIQIESAIQLTIQYRQIIDEQSESIPSPFSEMPSPVRVIDDTGLEKTEVSDSSLCAGCQEPVSGDLDFCPACGKYR
;
A
#
# COMPACT_ATOMS: atom_id res chain seq x y z
N MET A 1 -14.72 12.20 -1.23
CA MET A 1 -15.86 12.74 -1.99
C MET A 1 -15.47 12.63 -3.46
N HIS A 2 -15.99 11.64 -4.17
CA HIS A 2 -15.78 11.53 -5.61
C HIS A 2 -16.72 12.52 -6.27
N GLU A 3 -16.14 13.55 -6.87
CA GLU A 3 -16.87 14.58 -7.60
C GLU A 3 -17.38 13.93 -8.89
N ALA A 4 -18.67 13.62 -8.93
CA ALA A 4 -19.35 13.20 -10.14
C ALA A 4 -19.33 14.39 -11.11
N THR A 5 -18.50 14.30 -12.15
CA THR A 5 -18.50 15.26 -13.25
C THR A 5 -19.81 15.12 -14.01
N MET A 6 -20.80 15.93 -13.63
CA MET A 6 -22.04 16.15 -14.36
C MET A 6 -21.72 16.64 -15.78
N GLY A 7 -22.06 15.82 -16.79
CA GLY A 7 -22.28 16.25 -18.19
C GLY A 7 -21.08 16.34 -19.12
N GLY A 8 -19.87 16.01 -18.66
CA GLY A 8 -18.66 15.98 -19.50
C GLY A 8 -18.31 14.57 -19.97
N VAL A 9 -17.89 14.43 -21.23
CA VAL A 9 -17.26 13.20 -21.75
C VAL A 9 -16.04 12.89 -20.89
N SER A 10 -15.91 11.68 -20.35
CA SER A 10 -14.79 11.36 -19.44
C SER A 10 -13.45 11.51 -20.17
N ASP A 11 -12.37 11.79 -19.44
CA ASP A 11 -11.03 11.95 -20.06
C ASP A 11 -10.62 10.71 -20.86
N ILE A 12 -11.03 9.52 -20.40
CA ILE A 12 -10.78 8.24 -21.09
C ILE A 12 -11.59 8.15 -22.39
N GLU A 13 -12.83 8.65 -22.39
CA GLU A 13 -13.64 8.75 -23.62
C GLU A 13 -13.08 9.77 -24.61
N GLN A 14 -12.58 10.90 -24.13
CA GLN A 14 -11.90 11.89 -24.97
C GLN A 14 -10.63 11.29 -25.60
N PHE A 15 -9.84 10.56 -24.81
CA PHE A 15 -8.66 9.85 -25.31
C PHE A 15 -9.02 8.79 -26.36
N GLN A 16 -10.05 7.99 -26.11
CA GLN A 16 -10.53 7.00 -27.09
C GLN A 16 -10.96 7.66 -28.41
N ARG A 17 -11.69 8.78 -28.35
CA ARG A 17 -12.09 9.54 -29.56
C ARG A 17 -10.89 10.11 -30.31
N TRP A 18 -9.88 10.60 -29.57
CA TRP A 18 -8.64 11.09 -30.18
C TRP A 18 -7.89 9.96 -30.90
N LEU A 19 -7.80 8.76 -30.31
CA LEU A 19 -7.21 7.58 -30.96
C LEU A 19 -7.98 7.18 -32.23
N GLN A 20 -9.31 7.18 -32.19
CA GLN A 20 -10.15 6.89 -33.36
C GLN A 20 -9.94 7.91 -34.49
N ALA A 21 -9.78 9.19 -34.15
CA ALA A 21 -9.43 10.22 -35.13
C ALA A 21 -8.03 9.97 -35.72
N GLN A 22 -7.05 9.55 -34.91
CA GLN A 22 -5.74 9.20 -35.45
C GLN A 22 -5.74 7.97 -36.34
N LEU A 23 -6.58 6.97 -36.04
CA LEU A 23 -6.75 5.83 -36.93
C LEU A 23 -7.29 6.25 -38.31
N ALA A 24 -8.26 7.16 -38.35
CA ALA A 24 -8.73 7.71 -39.62
C ALA A 24 -7.62 8.52 -40.35
N MET A 25 -6.75 9.18 -39.60
CA MET A 25 -5.64 9.96 -40.19
C MET A 25 -4.53 9.07 -40.75
N SER A 26 -4.35 7.84 -40.26
CA SER A 26 -3.30 6.92 -40.75
C SER A 26 -3.50 6.49 -42.20
N GLU A 27 -4.71 6.61 -42.74
CA GLU A 27 -4.99 6.40 -44.17
C GLU A 27 -4.13 7.29 -45.09
N ASN A 28 -3.68 8.44 -44.59
CA ASN A 28 -2.84 9.38 -45.34
C ASN A 28 -1.34 8.99 -45.36
N ILE A 29 -0.94 7.92 -44.67
CA ILE A 29 0.44 7.43 -44.69
C ILE A 29 0.70 6.75 -46.05
N GLU A 30 1.68 7.25 -46.80
CA GLU A 30 2.00 6.76 -48.15
C GLU A 30 2.59 5.33 -48.15
N ASP A 31 3.54 5.06 -47.25
CA ASP A 31 4.16 3.75 -47.13
C ASP A 31 3.18 2.75 -46.49
N PRO A 32 2.77 1.69 -47.22
CA PRO A 32 1.83 0.71 -46.70
C PRO A 32 2.34 -0.05 -45.47
N SER A 33 3.65 -0.31 -45.37
CA SER A 33 4.21 -1.03 -44.22
C SER A 33 4.19 -0.17 -42.97
N GLU A 34 4.48 1.12 -43.11
CA GLU A 34 4.42 2.07 -42.00
C GLU A 34 2.98 2.34 -41.58
N ARG A 35 2.06 2.44 -42.55
CA ARG A 35 0.63 2.57 -42.28
C ARG A 35 0.09 1.40 -41.46
N GLU A 36 0.35 0.17 -41.90
CA GLU A 36 -0.05 -1.05 -41.18
C GLU A 36 0.52 -1.07 -39.75
N ARG A 37 1.80 -0.71 -39.59
CA ARG A 37 2.43 -0.64 -38.27
C ARG A 37 1.73 0.37 -37.35
N VAL A 38 1.38 1.54 -37.86
CA VAL A 38 0.69 2.59 -37.10
C VAL A 38 -0.74 2.17 -36.77
N GLU A 39 -1.46 1.59 -37.73
CA GLU A 39 -2.82 1.06 -37.52
C GLU A 39 -2.85 0.04 -36.38
N ILE A 40 -1.97 -0.97 -36.42
CA ILE A 40 -1.86 -1.99 -35.37
C ILE A 40 -1.60 -1.35 -33.99
N GLN A 41 -0.74 -0.35 -33.91
CA GLN A 41 -0.44 0.34 -32.65
C GLN A 41 -1.66 1.10 -32.11
N ILE A 42 -2.36 1.84 -32.97
CA ILE A 42 -3.53 2.63 -32.58
C ILE A 42 -4.68 1.71 -32.18
N GLU A 43 -4.95 0.65 -32.95
CA GLU A 43 -5.98 -0.35 -32.65
C GLU A 43 -5.70 -1.05 -31.32
N SER A 44 -4.44 -1.43 -31.07
CA SER A 44 -4.03 -2.00 -29.77
C SER A 44 -4.29 -1.04 -28.61
N ALA A 45 -3.99 0.25 -28.80
CA ALA A 45 -4.24 1.29 -27.79
C ALA A 45 -5.75 1.53 -27.56
N ILE A 46 -6.57 1.51 -28.61
CA ILE A 46 -8.04 1.61 -28.49
C ILE A 46 -8.55 0.42 -27.69
N GLN A 47 -8.10 -0.79 -27.99
CA GLN A 47 -8.53 -2.01 -27.30
C GLN A 47 -8.16 -1.99 -25.81
N LEU A 48 -6.95 -1.55 -25.46
CA LEU A 48 -6.54 -1.37 -24.06
C LEU A 48 -7.35 -0.29 -23.35
N THR A 49 -7.69 0.80 -24.04
CA THR A 49 -8.53 1.87 -23.48
C THR A 49 -9.93 1.35 -23.15
N ILE A 50 -10.53 0.56 -24.03
CA ILE A 50 -11.85 -0.06 -23.79
C ILE A 50 -11.79 -1.01 -22.57
N GLN A 51 -10.76 -1.86 -22.50
CA GLN A 51 -10.57 -2.75 -21.33
C GLN A 51 -10.41 -1.97 -20.03
N TYR A 52 -9.62 -0.89 -20.05
CA TYR A 52 -9.44 -0.05 -18.88
C TYR A 52 -10.74 0.60 -18.41
N ARG A 53 -11.58 1.07 -19.35
CA ARG A 53 -12.93 1.56 -19.03
C ARG A 53 -13.78 0.49 -18.36
N GLN A 54 -13.81 -0.72 -18.91
CA GLN A 54 -14.55 -1.84 -18.33
C GLN A 54 -14.07 -2.14 -16.90
N ILE A 55 -12.76 -2.15 -16.68
CA ILE A 55 -12.19 -2.35 -15.34
C ILE A 55 -12.65 -1.26 -14.37
N ILE A 56 -12.67 0.02 -14.78
CA ILE A 56 -13.15 1.11 -13.92
C ILE A 56 -14.65 0.96 -13.63
N ASP A 57 -15.43 0.64 -14.66
CA ASP A 57 -16.88 0.47 -14.53
C ASP A 57 -17.20 -0.72 -13.60
N GLU A 58 -16.47 -1.83 -13.71
CA GLU A 58 -16.58 -3.02 -12.85
C GLU A 58 -16.05 -2.76 -11.42
N GLN A 59 -14.92 -2.08 -11.27
CA GLN A 59 -14.33 -1.76 -9.96
C GLN A 59 -15.09 -0.65 -9.20
N SER A 60 -16.05 0.01 -9.85
CA SER A 60 -17.02 0.86 -9.15
C SER A 60 -17.84 0.05 -8.13
N GLU A 61 -17.94 -1.27 -8.27
CA GLU A 61 -18.28 -2.18 -7.18
C GLU A 61 -17.06 -2.40 -6.26
N SER A 62 -16.93 -1.50 -5.27
CA SER A 62 -16.24 -1.70 -3.98
C SER A 62 -15.11 -2.75 -4.00
N ILE A 63 -13.90 -2.34 -4.40
CA ILE A 63 -12.70 -3.13 -4.09
C ILE A 63 -12.65 -3.33 -2.56
N PRO A 64 -12.76 -4.57 -2.05
CA PRO A 64 -12.73 -4.79 -0.61
C PRO A 64 -11.38 -4.34 -0.06
N SER A 65 -11.40 -3.68 1.10
CA SER A 65 -10.17 -3.29 1.80
C SER A 65 -9.24 -4.51 1.95
N PRO A 66 -7.95 -4.39 1.61
CA PRO A 66 -6.99 -5.48 1.83
C PRO A 66 -6.72 -5.72 3.33
N PHE A 67 -7.22 -4.84 4.20
CA PHE A 67 -7.11 -4.96 5.64
C PHE A 67 -8.34 -5.67 6.19
N SER A 68 -8.12 -6.78 6.91
CA SER A 68 -9.14 -7.41 7.74
C SER A 68 -9.21 -6.73 9.11
N GLU A 69 -10.41 -6.42 9.57
CA GLU A 69 -10.62 -5.99 10.96
C GLU A 69 -10.41 -7.19 11.88
N MET A 70 -9.39 -7.14 12.74
CA MET A 70 -9.18 -8.18 13.76
C MET A 70 -9.97 -7.84 15.03
N PRO A 71 -10.81 -8.77 15.55
CA PRO A 71 -11.68 -8.49 16.68
C PRO A 71 -10.94 -8.35 18.03
N SER A 72 -9.66 -8.74 18.11
CA SER A 72 -8.87 -8.60 19.33
C SER A 72 -7.37 -8.42 19.06
N PRO A 73 -6.64 -7.73 19.95
CA PRO A 73 -5.18 -7.60 19.84
C PRO A 73 -4.49 -8.96 19.89
N VAL A 74 -3.43 -9.14 19.07
CA VAL A 74 -2.62 -10.38 19.04
C VAL A 74 -1.79 -10.58 20.32
N ARG A 75 -1.60 -9.52 21.11
CA ARG A 75 -0.89 -9.58 22.39
C ARG A 75 -1.76 -9.03 23.50
N VAL A 76 -2.01 -9.87 24.50
CA VAL A 76 -2.51 -9.44 25.81
C VAL A 76 -1.30 -8.94 26.58
N ILE A 77 -1.21 -7.63 26.79
CA ILE A 77 -0.23 -7.07 27.73
C ILE A 77 -0.86 -7.25 29.11
N ASP A 78 -0.34 -8.20 29.88
CA ASP A 78 -0.75 -8.42 31.26
C ASP A 78 0.21 -7.58 32.14
N ASP A 79 -0.25 -6.42 32.61
CA ASP A 79 0.54 -5.49 33.45
C ASP A 79 0.77 -6.05 34.88
N THR A 80 0.29 -7.25 35.17
CA THR A 80 0.25 -7.86 36.50
C THR A 80 1.60 -8.36 37.04
N GLY A 81 2.68 -8.25 36.25
CA GLY A 81 4.03 -8.71 36.64
C GLY A 81 5.03 -7.61 37.01
N LEU A 82 4.67 -6.33 36.93
CA LEU A 82 5.58 -5.22 37.23
C LEU A 82 5.53 -4.83 38.72
N GLU A 83 5.89 -5.76 39.61
CA GLU A 83 6.26 -5.37 40.97
C GLU A 83 7.60 -4.64 40.91
N LYS A 84 7.55 -3.30 40.96
CA LYS A 84 8.71 -2.49 41.31
C LYS A 84 9.17 -2.94 42.70
N THR A 85 10.23 -3.74 42.73
CA THR A 85 10.88 -4.09 43.99
C THR A 85 11.60 -2.84 44.48
N GLU A 86 11.41 -2.48 45.75
CA GLU A 86 12.03 -1.29 46.32
C GLU A 86 13.55 -1.38 46.18
N VAL A 87 14.12 -0.31 45.61
CA VAL A 87 15.54 -0.20 45.27
C VAL A 87 16.35 -0.37 46.56
N SER A 88 17.00 -1.52 46.70
CA SER A 88 18.02 -1.70 47.73
C SER A 88 19.33 -1.16 47.18
N ASP A 89 19.94 -0.21 47.88
CA ASP A 89 21.29 0.33 47.64
C ASP A 89 22.39 -0.73 47.90
N SER A 90 22.09 -2.01 47.68
CA SER A 90 23.06 -3.08 47.77
C SER A 90 23.92 -3.10 46.51
N SER A 91 25.23 -3.09 46.71
CA SER A 91 26.21 -3.27 45.64
C SER A 91 26.14 -4.66 44.97
N LEU A 92 25.30 -5.57 45.49
CA LEU A 92 25.12 -6.95 45.03
C LEU A 92 23.69 -7.19 44.54
N CYS A 93 23.53 -8.00 43.49
CA CYS A 93 22.23 -8.36 42.92
C CYS A 93 21.45 -9.30 43.87
N ALA A 94 20.19 -8.98 44.17
CA ALA A 94 19.31 -9.89 44.94
C ALA A 94 19.00 -11.23 44.22
N GLY A 95 19.20 -11.30 42.89
CA GLY A 95 18.92 -12.48 42.08
C GLY A 95 20.10 -13.46 41.96
N CYS A 96 21.31 -12.94 41.73
CA CYS A 96 22.49 -13.77 41.48
C CYS A 96 23.71 -13.44 42.36
N GLN A 97 23.58 -12.49 43.29
CA GLN A 97 24.61 -12.06 44.24
C GLN A 97 25.89 -11.49 43.62
N GLU A 98 25.90 -11.23 42.30
CA GLU A 98 26.99 -10.58 41.60
C GLU A 98 26.94 -9.05 41.80
N PRO A 99 28.07 -8.32 41.81
CA PRO A 99 28.08 -6.86 41.88
C PRO A 99 27.29 -6.21 40.74
N VAL A 100 26.45 -5.24 41.09
CA VAL A 100 25.66 -4.46 40.12
C VAL A 100 26.16 -3.02 40.12
N SER A 101 26.42 -2.49 38.92
CA SER A 101 26.85 -1.10 38.73
C SER A 101 25.77 -0.14 39.22
N GLY A 102 26.14 0.92 39.93
CA GLY A 102 25.19 1.92 40.47
C GLY A 102 24.35 2.61 39.39
N ASP A 103 24.89 2.73 38.17
CA ASP A 103 24.28 3.48 37.06
C ASP A 103 23.32 2.64 36.19
N LEU A 104 23.06 1.38 36.58
CA LEU A 104 22.18 0.47 35.84
C LEU A 104 20.98 0.05 36.69
N ASP A 105 19.79 0.15 36.09
CA ASP A 105 18.51 -0.28 36.68
C ASP A 105 18.31 -1.81 36.58
N PHE A 106 19.28 -2.55 36.04
CA PHE A 106 19.23 -4.01 35.90
C PHE A 106 20.60 -4.65 36.13
N CYS A 107 20.58 -5.92 36.55
CA CYS A 107 21.79 -6.71 36.74
C CYS A 107 22.34 -7.21 35.39
N PRO A 108 23.58 -6.86 35.01
CA PRO A 108 24.16 -7.32 33.74
C PRO A 108 24.47 -8.82 33.71
N ALA A 109 24.56 -9.49 34.87
CA ALA A 109 24.88 -10.91 34.95
C ALA A 109 23.65 -11.83 34.78
N CYS A 110 22.47 -11.43 35.25
CA CYS A 110 21.26 -12.27 35.19
C CYS A 110 20.03 -11.59 34.54
N GLY A 111 20.12 -10.31 34.17
CA GLY A 111 19.04 -9.57 33.52
C GLY A 111 17.88 -9.18 34.42
N LYS A 112 17.96 -9.44 35.73
CA LYS A 112 16.93 -9.04 36.69
C LYS A 112 17.02 -7.54 36.97
N TYR A 113 15.89 -6.84 36.91
CA TYR A 113 15.78 -5.44 37.28
C TYR A 113 15.99 -5.26 38.80
N ARG A 114 16.58 -4.13 39.18
CA ARG A 114 16.69 -3.73 40.59
C ARG A 114 15.32 -3.34 41.15
#